data_AF-A0AA84Z770-F1
#
_entry.id   AF-A0AA84Z770-F1
#
_cell.length_a   1.000
_cell.length_b   1.000
_cell.length_c   1.000
_cell.angle_alpha   90.00
_cell.angle_beta   90.00
_cell.angle_gamma   90.00
#
_symmetry.space_group_name_H-M   'P 1'
#
loop_
_entity.id
_entity.type
_entity.pdbx_description
1 polymer ?
#
loop_
_entity_poly.entity_id
_entity_poly.type
_entity_poly.pdbx_seq_one_letter_code
_entity_poly.pdbx_strand_id
1 'polypeptide(L)'
;MTSFGKYVSNFVKTAVSSISPNKVTPYTLSQYESEYENCEQLLQQKSTYYFYKVANHFDMVYLPGSVGIPVNGETVYAYSLFRFQGEQEAGVAVFLRYIEVLDPLHLACMNMSLSIDRTYLEKITAHCRNQCGWSAAHVAAAMSWREVFLSESVKGLLNEYDPLSGLTPLRVAIKENDEETVQSLVTMDNIKATEKDEDGNTVLHLVLGDTSVKILSEPE
;
A
#
# COMPACT_ATOMS: atom_id res chain seq x y z
N MET A 1 -8.33 2.40 -18.81
CA MET A 1 -7.78 1.07 -18.49
C MET A 1 -6.69 1.29 -17.46
N THR A 2 -7.00 1.13 -16.18
CA THR A 2 -6.00 1.15 -15.11
C THR A 2 -5.07 -0.03 -15.32
N SER A 3 -3.74 0.19 -15.27
CA SER A 3 -2.71 -0.84 -15.50
C SER A 3 -2.59 -1.84 -14.34
N PHE A 4 -3.64 -1.95 -13.53
CA PHE A 4 -3.65 -2.77 -12.33
C PHE A 4 -3.45 -4.23 -12.75
N GLY A 5 -2.36 -4.84 -12.27
CA GLY A 5 -1.98 -6.21 -12.62
C GLY A 5 -0.75 -6.36 -13.53
N LYS A 6 -0.20 -5.29 -14.13
CA LYS A 6 0.99 -5.41 -15.00
C LYS A 6 2.19 -6.04 -14.28
N TYR A 7 2.30 -5.81 -12.97
CA TYR A 7 3.38 -6.34 -12.12
C TYR A 7 2.89 -7.37 -11.09
N VAL A 8 1.68 -7.90 -11.23
CA VAL A 8 1.20 -9.03 -10.41
C VAL A 8 1.47 -10.34 -11.17
N SER A 9 2.76 -10.61 -11.37
CA SER A 9 3.22 -11.84 -12.04
C SER A 9 3.89 -12.78 -11.04
N ASN A 10 3.96 -14.08 -11.36
CA ASN A 10 4.71 -15.05 -10.57
C ASN A 10 6.18 -14.64 -10.39
N PHE A 11 6.76 -14.00 -11.41
CA PHE A 11 8.12 -13.45 -11.36
C PHE A 11 8.27 -12.38 -10.26
N VAL A 12 7.37 -11.39 -10.22
CA VAL A 12 7.39 -10.35 -9.18
C VAL A 12 7.11 -10.95 -7.80
N LYS A 13 6.15 -11.88 -7.70
CA LYS A 13 5.84 -12.58 -6.45
C LYS A 13 7.06 -13.30 -5.87
N THR A 14 7.84 -13.99 -6.71
CA THR A 14 9.07 -14.65 -6.29
C THR A 14 10.11 -13.64 -5.81
N ALA A 15 10.35 -12.56 -6.56
CA ALA A 15 11.30 -11.52 -6.19
C ALA A 15 10.93 -10.82 -4.87
N VAL A 16 9.65 -10.49 -4.70
CA VAL A 16 9.11 -9.88 -3.48
C VAL A 16 9.29 -10.80 -2.27
N SER A 17 9.08 -12.11 -2.45
CA SER A 17 9.24 -13.11 -1.38
C SER A 17 10.69 -13.31 -0.92
N SER A 18 11.68 -12.99 -1.77
CA SER A 18 13.11 -13.16 -1.45
C SER A 18 13.75 -11.93 -0.80
N ILE A 19 13.00 -10.84 -0.60
CA ILE A 19 13.47 -9.66 0.12
C ILE A 19 13.78 -10.06 1.57
N SER A 20 15.00 -9.77 2.00
CA SER A 20 15.48 -9.99 3.37
C SER A 20 16.72 -9.11 3.63
N PRO A 21 16.83 -8.38 4.76
CA PRO A 21 15.85 -8.30 5.82
C PRO A 21 14.64 -7.40 5.47
N ASN A 22 13.50 -7.72 6.05
CA ASN A 22 12.23 -7.02 5.85
C ASN A 22 12.07 -5.82 6.79
N LYS A 23 13.08 -4.94 6.82
CA LYS A 23 13.14 -3.84 7.79
C LYS A 23 13.14 -2.49 7.07
N VAL A 24 12.12 -1.68 7.37
CA VAL A 24 12.11 -0.27 6.99
C VAL A 24 13.16 0.45 7.84
N THR A 25 14.07 1.19 7.20
CA THR A 25 15.19 1.86 7.89
C THR A 25 15.03 3.38 7.72
N PRO A 26 14.75 4.14 8.79
CA PRO A 26 14.72 5.60 8.74
C PRO A 26 16.13 6.16 8.66
N TYR A 27 16.27 7.28 7.96
CA TYR A 27 17.51 8.05 7.86
C TYR A 27 17.24 9.51 8.18
N THR A 28 18.13 10.13 8.96
CA THR A 28 18.23 11.60 8.99
C THR A 28 18.74 12.12 7.64
N LEU A 29 18.64 13.44 7.40
CA LEU A 29 19.14 14.02 6.15
C LEU A 29 20.64 13.72 5.92
N SER A 30 21.48 13.90 6.95
CA SER A 30 22.91 13.66 6.85
C SER A 30 23.27 12.18 6.62
N GLN A 31 22.52 11.26 7.23
CA GLN A 31 22.70 9.83 6.99
C GLN A 31 22.30 9.45 5.56
N TYR A 32 21.17 9.99 5.08
CA TYR A 32 20.71 9.74 3.71
C TYR A 32 21.72 10.26 2.68
N GLU A 33 22.18 11.49 2.82
CA GLU A 33 23.20 12.07 1.94
C GLU A 33 24.48 11.24 1.95
N SER A 34 25.00 10.88 3.13
CA SER A 34 26.21 10.07 3.24
C SER A 34 26.08 8.65 2.69
N GLU A 35 24.94 7.98 2.89
CA GLU A 35 24.74 6.58 2.48
C GLU A 35 24.60 6.47 0.95
N TYR A 36 23.90 7.43 0.33
CA TYR A 36 23.54 7.36 -1.09
C TYR A 36 24.37 8.29 -2.01
N GLU A 37 25.30 9.11 -1.48
CA GLU A 37 26.15 10.04 -2.27
C GLU A 37 26.81 9.39 -3.48
N ASN A 38 27.34 8.17 -3.31
CA ASN A 38 28.10 7.44 -4.33
C ASN A 38 27.33 6.25 -4.92
N CYS A 39 26.04 6.13 -4.62
CA CYS A 39 25.21 5.05 -5.14
C CYS A 39 24.70 5.37 -6.54
N GLU A 40 24.61 4.34 -7.40
CA GLU A 40 24.03 4.50 -8.73
C GLU A 40 22.50 4.60 -8.62
N GLN A 41 21.93 5.77 -8.93
CA GLN A 41 20.48 5.95 -9.01
C GLN A 41 19.98 5.35 -10.32
N LEU A 42 19.29 4.21 -10.25
CA LEU A 42 18.79 3.51 -11.43
C LEU A 42 17.46 4.08 -11.92
N LEU A 43 16.54 4.36 -10.99
CA LEU A 43 15.22 4.90 -11.29
C LEU A 43 14.81 5.93 -10.25
N GLN A 44 13.94 6.83 -10.68
CA GLN A 44 13.30 7.81 -9.84
C GLN A 44 11.86 7.99 -10.32
N GLN A 45 10.92 7.99 -9.37
CA GLN A 45 9.53 8.28 -9.62
C GLN A 45 9.12 9.50 -8.78
N LYS A 46 8.83 10.61 -9.47
CA LYS A 46 8.60 11.92 -8.85
C LYS A 46 9.83 12.33 -7.99
N SER A 47 9.65 13.17 -6.99
CA SER A 47 10.69 13.49 -6.00
C SER A 47 10.53 12.67 -4.71
N THR A 48 9.83 11.54 -4.78
CA THR A 48 9.31 10.79 -3.63
C THR A 48 9.90 9.38 -3.54
N TYR A 49 10.14 8.72 -4.66
CA TYR A 49 10.64 7.33 -4.69
C TYR A 49 11.89 7.22 -5.54
N TYR A 50 12.90 6.58 -4.98
CA TYR A 50 14.20 6.39 -5.61
C TYR A 50 14.59 4.92 -5.53
N PHE A 51 15.23 4.43 -6.58
CA PHE A 51 15.74 3.07 -6.65
C PHE A 51 17.24 3.12 -6.93
N TYR A 52 18.02 2.70 -5.95
CA TYR A 52 19.49 2.73 -5.99
C TYR A 52 20.05 1.34 -6.16
N LYS A 53 21.19 1.25 -6.84
CA LYS A 53 22.11 0.12 -6.73
C LYS A 53 23.16 0.46 -5.68
N VAL A 54 23.15 -0.30 -4.59
CA VAL A 54 24.00 -0.10 -3.42
C VAL A 54 24.91 -1.32 -3.28
N ALA A 55 26.14 -1.19 -3.77
CA ALA A 55 27.14 -2.26 -3.80
C ALA A 55 26.61 -3.60 -4.35
N ASN A 56 26.14 -4.49 -3.47
CA ASN A 56 25.67 -5.85 -3.78
C ASN A 56 24.15 -6.04 -3.73
N HIS A 57 23.37 -4.97 -3.57
CA HIS A 57 21.90 -5.05 -3.55
C HIS A 57 21.28 -3.81 -4.21
N PHE A 58 19.98 -3.89 -4.44
CA PHE A 58 19.16 -2.75 -4.81
C PHE A 58 18.32 -2.29 -3.63
N ASP A 59 18.14 -0.98 -3.49
CA ASP A 59 17.40 -0.38 -2.37
C ASP A 59 16.33 0.58 -2.90
N MET A 60 15.11 0.46 -2.36
CA MET A 60 14.04 1.42 -2.59
C MET A 60 14.00 2.42 -1.44
N VAL A 61 14.21 3.70 -1.76
CA VAL A 61 14.17 4.79 -0.80
C VAL A 61 12.92 5.65 -1.03
N TYR A 62 12.19 5.92 0.04
CA TYR A 62 11.00 6.76 0.09
C TYR A 62 11.26 8.05 0.88
N LEU A 63 10.97 9.19 0.26
CA LEU A 63 11.06 10.52 0.84
C LEU A 63 9.63 11.09 0.98
N PRO A 64 9.02 11.05 2.18
CA PRO A 64 7.63 11.44 2.40
C PRO A 64 7.34 12.93 2.20
N GLY A 65 8.37 13.78 2.12
CA GLY A 65 8.20 15.21 1.94
C GLY A 65 9.52 15.96 2.08
N SER A 66 9.46 17.27 1.82
CA SER A 66 10.62 18.16 1.99
C SER A 66 10.92 18.50 3.44
N VAL A 67 9.91 18.37 4.31
CA VAL A 67 10.02 18.55 5.76
C VAL A 67 10.11 17.17 6.38
N GLY A 68 11.22 16.87 7.05
CA GLY A 68 11.37 15.59 7.72
C GLY A 68 10.40 15.44 8.90
N ILE A 69 10.17 14.19 9.31
CA ILE A 69 9.24 13.81 10.36
C ILE A 69 9.99 13.77 11.70
N PRO A 70 9.59 14.56 12.71
CA PRO A 70 10.22 14.50 14.03
C PRO A 70 9.87 13.19 14.74
N VAL A 71 10.89 12.42 15.13
CA VAL A 71 10.77 11.15 15.85
C VAL A 71 11.81 11.14 16.97
N ASN A 72 11.35 11.11 18.22
CA ASN A 72 12.21 10.98 19.42
C ASN A 72 13.40 11.96 19.49
N GLY A 73 13.24 13.19 18.99
CA GLY A 73 14.28 14.22 19.02
C GLY A 73 15.19 14.27 17.79
N GLU A 74 15.01 13.37 16.83
CA GLU A 74 15.65 13.41 15.51
C GLU A 74 14.62 13.65 14.41
N THR A 75 15.06 14.20 13.28
CA THR A 75 14.19 14.44 12.12
C THR A 75 14.48 13.41 11.05
N VAL A 76 13.53 12.51 10.80
CA VAL A 76 13.61 11.48 9.77
C VAL A 76 13.26 12.08 8.41
N TYR A 77 14.15 11.93 7.44
CA TYR A 77 14.01 12.52 6.11
C TYR A 77 13.67 11.50 5.03
N ALA A 78 14.22 10.28 5.16
CA ALA A 78 14.05 9.22 4.19
C ALA A 78 13.86 7.87 4.88
N TYR A 79 13.26 6.93 4.15
CA TYR A 79 13.13 5.54 4.57
C TYR A 79 13.62 4.61 3.47
N SER A 80 14.60 3.74 3.76
CA SER A 80 14.81 2.53 2.95
C SER A 80 13.67 1.56 3.26
N LEU A 81 12.91 1.17 2.23
CA LEU A 81 11.71 0.34 2.35
C LEU A 81 12.02 -1.15 2.16
N PHE A 82 12.93 -1.48 1.25
CA PHE A 82 13.39 -2.85 1.04
C PHE A 82 14.78 -2.90 0.42
N ARG A 83 15.50 -3.98 0.73
CA ARG A 83 16.77 -4.33 0.07
C ARG A 83 16.60 -5.64 -0.69
N PHE A 84 16.96 -5.63 -1.97
CA PHE A 84 16.76 -6.76 -2.87
C PHE A 84 18.08 -7.22 -3.49
N GLN A 85 18.40 -8.50 -3.32
CA GLN A 85 19.55 -9.15 -3.94
C GLN A 85 19.03 -10.11 -5.02
N GLY A 86 19.30 -9.79 -6.28
CA GLY A 86 18.80 -10.54 -7.43
C GLY A 86 19.11 -9.82 -8.75
N GLU A 87 18.35 -10.14 -9.79
CA GLU A 87 18.47 -9.46 -11.08
C GLU A 87 17.88 -8.05 -11.02
N GLN A 88 18.50 -7.10 -11.74
CA GLN A 88 18.08 -5.70 -11.72
C GLN A 88 16.63 -5.55 -12.19
N GLU A 89 16.24 -6.30 -13.22
CA GLU A 89 14.91 -6.32 -13.81
C GLU A 89 13.85 -6.74 -12.77
N ALA A 90 14.17 -7.73 -11.94
CA ALA A 90 13.31 -8.15 -10.84
C ALA A 90 13.17 -7.03 -9.80
N GLY A 91 14.27 -6.42 -9.40
CA GLY A 91 14.27 -5.31 -8.44
C GLY A 91 13.46 -4.11 -8.92
N VAL A 92 13.57 -3.76 -10.20
CA VAL A 92 12.77 -2.70 -10.84
C VAL A 92 11.28 -3.05 -10.83
N ALA A 93 10.91 -4.30 -11.13
CA ALA A 93 9.52 -4.70 -11.11
C ALA A 93 8.91 -4.65 -9.70
N VAL A 94 9.68 -5.04 -8.67
CA VAL A 94 9.29 -4.86 -7.26
C VAL A 94 9.13 -3.39 -6.90
N PHE A 95 10.09 -2.54 -7.29
CA PHE A 95 10.05 -1.10 -7.04
C PHE A 95 8.77 -0.46 -7.59
N LEU A 96 8.45 -0.73 -8.86
CA LEU A 96 7.23 -0.21 -9.48
C LEU A 96 5.97 -0.75 -8.80
N ARG A 97 5.97 -2.03 -8.40
CA ARG A 97 4.84 -2.63 -7.68
C ARG A 97 4.58 -1.96 -6.33
N TYR A 98 5.64 -1.64 -5.58
CA TYR A 98 5.51 -0.92 -4.31
C TYR A 98 4.95 0.49 -4.51
N ILE A 99 5.37 1.19 -5.58
CA ILE A 99 4.84 2.53 -5.92
C ILE A 99 3.34 2.46 -6.24
N GLU A 100 2.87 1.45 -6.98
CA GLU A 100 1.44 1.30 -7.30
C GLU A 100 0.55 1.23 -6.04
N VAL A 101 1.09 0.73 -4.92
CA VAL A 101 0.38 0.70 -3.63
C VAL A 101 0.62 1.97 -2.82
N LEU A 102 1.89 2.36 -2.67
CA LEU A 102 2.28 3.41 -1.73
C LEU A 102 1.92 4.80 -2.24
N ASP A 103 1.96 5.05 -3.55
CA ASP A 103 1.72 6.39 -4.10
C ASP A 103 0.29 6.90 -3.90
N PRO A 104 -0.77 6.12 -4.14
CA PRO A 104 -2.12 6.55 -3.80
C PRO A 104 -2.31 6.87 -2.32
N LEU A 105 -1.71 6.07 -1.43
CA LEU A 105 -1.77 6.26 0.03
C LEU A 105 -0.99 7.50 0.46
N HIS A 106 0.22 7.68 -0.06
CA HIS A 106 1.05 8.87 0.17
C HIS A 106 0.30 10.16 -0.20
N LEU A 107 -0.29 10.20 -1.39
CA LEU A 107 -1.07 11.37 -1.85
C LEU A 107 -2.30 11.64 -0.97
N ALA A 108 -3.01 10.59 -0.55
CA ALA A 108 -4.15 10.73 0.35
C ALA A 108 -3.73 11.32 1.71
N CYS A 109 -2.67 10.75 2.31
CA CYS A 109 -2.14 11.23 3.58
C CYS A 109 -1.65 12.68 3.50
N MET A 110 -0.93 13.04 2.44
CA MET A 110 -0.46 14.42 2.21
C MET A 110 -1.61 15.42 2.15
N ASN A 111 -2.67 15.10 1.39
CA ASN A 111 -3.85 15.97 1.28
C ASN A 111 -4.60 16.14 2.61
N MET A 112 -4.51 15.14 3.48
CA MET A 112 -5.18 15.09 4.78
C MET A 112 -4.27 15.55 5.94
N SER A 113 -3.04 15.97 5.65
CA SER A 113 -2.02 16.30 6.67
C SER A 113 -1.75 15.15 7.65
N LEU A 114 -1.87 13.90 7.17
CA LEU A 114 -1.52 12.69 7.90
C LEU A 114 -0.08 12.31 7.60
N SER A 115 0.68 11.88 8.61
CA SER A 115 2.02 11.36 8.43
C SER A 115 2.01 9.83 8.31
N ILE A 116 2.76 9.30 7.34
CA ILE A 116 3.03 7.86 7.25
C ILE A 116 4.36 7.62 7.97
N ASP A 117 4.28 7.15 9.20
CA ASP A 117 5.46 6.83 10.00
C ASP A 117 6.09 5.48 9.61
N ARG A 118 7.20 5.17 10.28
CA ARG A 118 7.92 3.90 10.10
C ARG A 118 7.02 2.69 10.31
N THR A 119 6.18 2.69 11.34
CA THR A 119 5.35 1.55 11.72
C THR A 119 4.33 1.24 10.64
N TYR A 120 3.71 2.29 10.08
CA TYR A 120 2.79 2.15 8.96
C TYR A 120 3.50 1.70 7.69
N LEU A 121 4.70 2.22 7.40
CA LEU A 121 5.51 1.72 6.27
C LEU A 121 5.85 0.23 6.43
N GLU A 122 6.20 -0.23 7.62
CA GLU A 122 6.47 -1.66 7.88
C GLU A 122 5.23 -2.52 7.60
N LYS A 123 4.03 -2.05 7.96
CA LYS A 123 2.76 -2.73 7.65
C LYS A 123 2.45 -2.71 6.15
N ILE A 124 2.51 -1.55 5.49
CA ILE A 124 2.25 -1.41 4.05
C ILE A 124 3.18 -2.33 3.24
N THR A 125 4.49 -2.27 3.53
CA THR A 125 5.48 -3.09 2.83
C THR A 125 5.32 -4.58 3.12
N ALA A 126 4.80 -4.96 4.29
CA ALA A 126 4.42 -6.34 4.57
C ALA A 126 3.21 -6.80 3.75
N HIS A 127 2.19 -5.95 3.57
CA HIS A 127 1.07 -6.25 2.68
C HIS A 127 1.49 -6.35 1.22
N CYS A 128 2.34 -5.44 0.72
CA CYS A 128 2.91 -5.56 -0.62
C CYS A 128 3.61 -6.92 -0.83
N ARG A 129 4.25 -7.45 0.23
CA ARG A 129 4.94 -8.73 0.19
C ARG A 129 4.02 -9.93 0.19
N ASN A 130 3.12 -9.95 1.16
CA ASN A 130 2.30 -11.12 1.46
C ASN A 130 1.08 -11.20 0.54
N GLN A 131 0.64 -10.05 0.02
CA GLN A 131 -0.57 -9.87 -0.76
C GLN A 131 -0.23 -9.13 -2.06
N CYS A 132 0.60 -9.75 -2.89
CA CYS A 132 1.18 -9.12 -4.08
C CYS A 132 0.13 -8.59 -5.08
N GLY A 133 -1.14 -9.01 -5.02
CA GLY A 133 -2.21 -8.49 -5.87
C GLY A 133 -3.05 -7.36 -5.26
N TRP A 134 -2.80 -6.95 -4.01
CA TRP A 134 -3.57 -5.91 -3.33
C TRP A 134 -3.29 -4.50 -3.84
N SER A 135 -4.35 -3.74 -4.12
CA SER A 135 -4.25 -2.31 -4.43
C SER A 135 -4.04 -1.48 -3.16
N ALA A 136 -3.80 -0.17 -3.33
CA ALA A 136 -3.78 0.77 -2.22
C ALA A 136 -5.06 0.72 -1.37
N ALA A 137 -6.23 0.56 -2.02
CA ALA A 137 -7.51 0.46 -1.30
C ALA A 137 -7.62 -0.82 -0.45
N HIS A 138 -7.09 -1.96 -0.94
CA HIS A 138 -7.04 -3.20 -0.15
C HIS A 138 -6.17 -3.01 1.10
N VAL A 139 -4.99 -2.38 0.94
CA VAL A 139 -4.09 -2.10 2.06
C VAL A 139 -4.74 -1.14 3.05
N ALA A 140 -5.38 -0.06 2.59
CA ALA A 140 -6.11 0.85 3.45
C ALA A 140 -7.22 0.15 4.25
N ALA A 141 -7.96 -0.76 3.61
CA ALA A 141 -9.01 -1.54 4.27
C ALA A 141 -8.44 -2.45 5.37
N ALA A 142 -7.34 -3.14 5.10
CA ALA A 142 -6.67 -3.99 6.08
C ALA A 142 -6.03 -3.21 7.24
N MET A 143 -5.74 -1.93 7.03
CA MET A 143 -5.11 -1.06 8.03
C MET A 143 -6.11 -0.16 8.78
N SER A 144 -7.41 -0.30 8.51
CA SER A 144 -8.46 0.55 9.09
C SER A 144 -8.31 2.05 8.76
N TRP A 145 -7.74 2.37 7.60
CA TRP A 145 -7.46 3.74 7.16
C TRP A 145 -8.65 4.34 6.42
N ARG A 146 -9.75 4.57 7.12
CA ARG A 146 -11.04 4.91 6.50
C ARG A 146 -11.03 6.24 5.78
N GLU A 147 -10.31 7.21 6.33
CA GLU A 147 -10.26 8.57 5.82
C GLU A 147 -9.69 8.59 4.40
N VAL A 148 -8.69 7.75 4.11
CA VAL A 148 -7.98 7.78 2.82
C VAL A 148 -8.87 7.43 1.64
N PHE A 149 -9.98 6.73 1.86
CA PHE A 149 -10.95 6.40 0.82
C PHE A 149 -11.70 7.63 0.29
N LEU A 150 -11.72 8.74 1.04
CA LEU A 150 -12.26 10.02 0.58
C LEU A 150 -11.32 10.75 -0.39
N SER A 151 -10.06 10.32 -0.52
CA SER A 151 -9.09 10.91 -1.44
C SER A 151 -9.31 10.44 -2.88
N GLU A 152 -9.23 11.36 -3.84
CA GLU A 152 -9.30 11.07 -5.27
C GLU A 152 -8.24 10.06 -5.73
N SER A 153 -7.09 10.01 -5.05
CA SER A 153 -6.04 9.03 -5.35
C SER A 153 -6.46 7.58 -5.06
N VAL A 154 -7.41 7.36 -4.14
CA VAL A 154 -7.85 6.03 -3.71
C VAL A 154 -9.26 5.69 -4.21
N LYS A 155 -10.14 6.68 -4.41
CA LYS A 155 -11.54 6.48 -4.87
C LYS A 155 -11.67 5.61 -6.11
N GLY A 156 -10.74 5.73 -7.07
CA GLY A 156 -10.74 4.91 -8.28
C GLY A 156 -10.43 3.42 -8.06
N LEU A 157 -9.95 3.05 -6.86
CA LEU A 157 -9.45 1.72 -6.53
C LEU A 157 -10.40 0.93 -5.60
N LEU A 158 -11.50 1.55 -5.16
CA LEU A 158 -12.44 1.00 -4.15
C LEU A 158 -13.06 -0.34 -4.53
N ASN A 159 -13.19 -0.61 -5.83
CA ASN A 159 -13.82 -1.82 -6.36
C ASN A 159 -12.84 -2.67 -7.17
N GLU A 160 -11.53 -2.43 -7.07
CA GLU A 160 -10.57 -3.30 -7.72
C GLU A 160 -10.62 -4.69 -7.10
N TYR A 161 -10.50 -5.71 -7.94
CA TYR A 161 -10.38 -7.09 -7.52
C TYR A 161 -8.90 -7.43 -7.41
N ASP A 162 -8.50 -8.07 -6.31
CA ASP A 162 -7.22 -8.76 -6.24
C ASP A 162 -7.23 -9.93 -7.24
N PRO A 163 -6.38 -9.93 -8.28
CA PRO A 163 -6.36 -10.99 -9.28
C PRO A 163 -5.94 -12.36 -8.73
N LEU A 164 -5.40 -12.44 -7.51
CA LEU A 164 -4.97 -13.70 -6.89
C LEU A 164 -6.02 -14.33 -5.98
N SER A 165 -6.81 -13.52 -5.29
CA SER A 165 -7.81 -13.99 -4.31
C SER A 165 -9.25 -13.66 -4.68
N GLY A 166 -9.48 -12.79 -5.67
CA GLY A 166 -10.81 -12.28 -6.03
C GLY A 166 -11.44 -11.35 -4.98
N LEU A 167 -10.69 -10.99 -3.93
CA LEU A 167 -11.17 -10.08 -2.90
C LEU A 167 -11.24 -8.65 -3.43
N THR A 168 -12.19 -7.87 -2.91
CA THR A 168 -12.25 -6.42 -3.07
C THR A 168 -11.84 -5.74 -1.75
N PRO A 169 -11.50 -4.44 -1.74
CA PRO A 169 -11.20 -3.71 -0.51
C PRO A 169 -12.30 -3.84 0.56
N LEU A 170 -13.58 -3.77 0.14
CA LEU A 170 -14.71 -3.96 1.04
C LEU A 170 -14.72 -5.35 1.69
N ARG A 171 -14.41 -6.41 0.93
CA ARG A 171 -14.33 -7.78 1.49
C ARG A 171 -13.12 -7.97 2.40
N VAL A 172 -12.02 -7.26 2.15
CA VAL A 172 -10.90 -7.23 3.08
C VAL A 172 -11.34 -6.63 4.41
N ALA A 173 -12.03 -5.49 4.42
CA ALA A 173 -12.53 -4.89 5.67
C ALA A 173 -13.47 -5.82 6.45
N ILE A 174 -14.36 -6.55 5.75
CA ILE A 174 -15.24 -7.54 6.37
C ILE A 174 -14.43 -8.68 7.01
N LYS A 175 -13.42 -9.19 6.30
CA LYS A 175 -12.57 -10.28 6.79
C LYS A 175 -11.75 -9.88 8.02
N GLU A 176 -11.32 -8.62 8.09
CA GLU A 176 -10.64 -8.05 9.27
C GLU A 176 -11.62 -7.72 10.42
N ASN A 177 -12.93 -7.93 10.22
CA ASN A 177 -13.98 -7.62 11.19
C ASN A 177 -13.99 -6.14 11.63
N ASP A 178 -13.69 -5.24 10.70
CA ASP A 178 -13.66 -3.79 10.93
C ASP A 178 -14.97 -3.14 10.49
N GLU A 179 -15.94 -3.12 11.41
CA GLU A 179 -17.29 -2.61 11.16
C GLU A 179 -17.30 -1.14 10.71
N GLU A 180 -16.44 -0.30 11.30
CA GLU A 180 -16.37 1.12 10.99
C GLU A 180 -15.86 1.34 9.55
N THR A 181 -14.89 0.53 9.10
CA THR A 181 -14.38 0.61 7.73
C THR A 181 -15.39 0.08 6.74
N VAL A 182 -16.08 -1.00 7.08
CA VAL A 182 -17.20 -1.51 6.27
C VAL A 182 -18.28 -0.45 6.12
N GLN A 183 -18.72 0.17 7.22
CA GLN A 183 -19.73 1.23 7.20
C GLN A 183 -19.28 2.43 6.36
N SER A 184 -18.02 2.85 6.50
CA SER A 184 -17.48 3.98 5.72
C SER A 184 -17.42 3.68 4.22
N LEU A 185 -17.12 2.44 3.83
CA LEU A 185 -17.05 2.04 2.43
C LEU A 185 -18.44 1.89 1.79
N VAL A 186 -19.42 1.31 2.51
CA VAL A 186 -20.77 1.09 1.95
C VAL A 186 -21.56 2.38 1.74
N THR A 187 -21.21 3.46 2.45
CA THR A 187 -21.83 4.79 2.26
C THR A 187 -21.22 5.58 1.11
N MET A 188 -20.20 5.07 0.42
CA MET A 188 -19.60 5.75 -0.73
C MET A 188 -20.41 5.53 -2.01
N ASP A 189 -20.73 6.61 -2.73
CA ASP A 189 -21.60 6.60 -3.91
C ASP A 189 -21.20 5.62 -5.02
N ASN A 190 -19.91 5.28 -5.15
CA ASN A 190 -19.38 4.44 -6.22
C ASN A 190 -19.03 3.01 -5.77
N ILE A 191 -19.36 2.61 -4.53
CA ILE A 191 -19.04 1.27 -4.03
C ILE A 191 -19.99 0.21 -4.63
N LYS A 192 -19.43 -0.92 -5.05
CA LYS A 192 -20.16 -2.05 -5.62
C LYS A 192 -20.47 -3.11 -4.57
N ALA A 193 -21.16 -2.70 -3.50
CA ALA A 193 -21.42 -3.57 -2.34
C ALA A 193 -22.33 -4.79 -2.66
N THR A 194 -23.12 -4.75 -3.73
CA THR A 194 -24.07 -5.80 -4.10
C THR A 194 -23.53 -6.81 -5.12
N GLU A 195 -22.31 -6.61 -5.65
CA GLU A 195 -21.71 -7.53 -6.60
C GLU A 195 -21.35 -8.88 -5.94
N LYS A 196 -21.59 -9.96 -6.69
CA LYS A 196 -21.30 -11.33 -6.27
C LYS A 196 -19.84 -11.69 -6.57
N ASP A 197 -19.21 -12.49 -5.71
CA ASP A 197 -17.91 -13.10 -5.99
C ASP A 197 -18.02 -14.27 -6.96
N GLU A 198 -16.88 -14.91 -7.25
CA GLU A 198 -16.80 -16.10 -8.08
C GLU A 198 -17.60 -17.29 -7.50
N ASP A 199 -17.82 -17.30 -6.19
CA ASP A 199 -18.64 -18.28 -5.47
C ASP A 199 -20.13 -17.89 -5.39
N GLY A 200 -20.52 -16.75 -5.98
CA GLY A 200 -21.90 -16.24 -5.97
C GLY A 200 -22.32 -15.51 -4.69
N ASN A 201 -21.41 -15.28 -3.74
CA ASN A 201 -21.66 -14.58 -2.48
C ASN A 201 -21.61 -13.07 -2.67
N THR A 202 -22.61 -12.37 -2.14
CA THR A 202 -22.54 -10.90 -1.98
C THR A 202 -21.82 -10.54 -0.68
N VAL A 203 -21.44 -9.27 -0.51
CA VAL A 203 -20.93 -8.74 0.77
C VAL A 203 -21.81 -9.13 1.95
N LEU A 204 -23.13 -9.07 1.80
CA LEU A 204 -24.09 -9.44 2.85
C LEU A 204 -24.01 -10.92 3.27
N HIS A 205 -23.56 -11.82 2.39
CA HIS A 205 -23.34 -13.23 2.75
C HIS A 205 -22.07 -13.41 3.59
N LEU A 206 -21.11 -12.50 3.45
CA LEU A 206 -19.80 -12.57 4.11
C LEU A 206 -19.82 -11.90 5.49
N VAL A 207 -20.73 -10.96 5.72
CA VAL A 207 -20.92 -10.35 7.05
C VAL A 207 -21.70 -11.34 7.94
N LEU A 208 -21.09 -11.76 9.05
CA LEU A 208 -21.72 -12.62 10.05
C LEU A 208 -22.20 -11.76 11.23
N GLY A 209 -23.50 -11.83 11.61
CA GLY A 209 -24.03 -11.27 12.87
C GLY A 209 -24.89 -10.00 12.75
N ASP A 210 -25.02 -9.26 13.86
CA ASP A 210 -25.83 -8.03 14.00
C ASP A 210 -25.41 -6.90 13.03
N THR A 211 -24.17 -6.94 12.54
CA THR A 211 -23.60 -6.01 11.57
C THR A 211 -24.33 -6.10 10.22
N SER A 212 -24.75 -7.30 9.79
CA SER A 212 -25.54 -7.49 8.56
C SER A 212 -26.90 -6.82 8.66
N VAL A 213 -27.50 -6.80 9.85
CA VAL A 213 -28.79 -6.16 10.11
C VAL A 213 -28.64 -4.64 10.12
N LYS A 214 -27.56 -4.10 10.74
CA LYS A 214 -27.27 -2.67 10.79
C LYS A 214 -26.99 -2.05 9.42
N ILE A 215 -26.18 -2.71 8.58
CA ILE A 215 -25.88 -2.25 7.21
C ILE A 215 -27.16 -2.16 6.35
N LEU A 216 -28.16 -3.01 6.63
CA LEU A 216 -29.46 -3.02 5.93
C LEU A 216 -30.50 -2.06 6.53
N SER A 217 -30.35 -1.64 7.79
CA SER A 217 -31.36 -0.84 8.51
C SER A 217 -31.19 0.67 8.39
N GLU A 218 -30.08 1.16 7.83
CA GLU A 218 -29.90 2.58 7.52
C GLU A 218 -29.82 2.81 6.00
N PRO A 219 -30.97 2.93 5.31
CA PRO A 219 -31.02 3.63 4.04
C PRO A 219 -31.97 4.84 4.18
N GLU A 220 -31.50 5.99 4.68
CA GLU A 220 -32.12 7.29 4.39
C GLU A 220 -31.06 8.41 4.31
#